data_AF-A0A2N2NJT4-F1
#
_entry.id   AF-A0A2N2NJT4-F1
#
_cell.length_a   1.000
_cell.length_b   1.000
_cell.length_c   1.000
_cell.angle_alpha   90.00
_cell.angle_beta   90.00
_cell.angle_gamma   90.00
#
_symmetry.space_group_name_H-M   'P 1'
#
loop_
_entity.id
_entity.type
_entity.pdbx_description
1 polymer ?
#
loop_
_entity_poly.entity_id
_entity_poly.type
_entity_poly.pdbx_seq_one_letter_code
_entity_poly.pdbx_strand_id
1 'polypeptide(L)' 'MINADILREAQKNPENYRHLLVRVTGYNAYFTSIGKELQDEIIARESHRM' A
#
# COMPACT_ATOMS: atom_id res chain seq x y z
N MET A 1 -0.18 7.26 -10.85
CA MET A 1 0.27 7.62 -9.49
C MET A 1 -0.60 6.82 -8.53
N ILE A 2 0.00 6.10 -7.59
CA ILE A 2 -0.76 5.40 -6.56
C ILE A 2 -1.24 6.47 -5.58
N ASN A 3 -2.55 6.57 -5.39
CA ASN A 3 -3.12 7.52 -4.44
C ASN A 3 -3.25 6.85 -3.06
N ALA A 4 -2.99 7.61 -2.00
CA ALA A 4 -3.15 7.14 -0.63
C ALA A 4 -4.57 6.56 -0.37
N ASP A 5 -5.59 7.08 -1.04
CA ASP A 5 -6.96 6.54 -0.99
C ASP A 5 -7.06 5.10 -1.53
N ILE A 6 -6.37 4.77 -2.63
CA ILE A 6 -6.35 3.39 -3.18
C ILE A 6 -5.73 2.44 -2.18
N LEU A 7 -4.63 2.85 -1.52
CA LEU A 7 -3.98 2.04 -0.50
C LEU A 7 -4.88 1.86 0.74
N ARG A 8 -5.62 2.90 1.15
CA ARG A 8 -6.60 2.80 2.24
C ARG A 8 -7.78 1.90 1.88
N GLU A 9 -8.26 1.92 0.64
CA GLU A 9 -9.26 0.95 0.18
C GLU A 9 -8.70 -0.46 0.15
N ALA A 10 -7.45 -0.65 -0.28
CA ALA A 10 -6.79 -1.95 -0.29
C ALA A 10 -6.59 -2.53 1.11
N GLN A 11 -6.45 -1.70 2.15
CA GLN A 11 -6.46 -2.16 3.53
C GLN A 11 -7.84 -2.69 3.96
N LYS A 12 -8.92 -2.03 3.53
CA LYS A 12 -10.29 -2.40 3.88
C LYS A 12 -10.79 -3.62 3.10
N ASN A 13 -10.45 -3.69 1.82
CA ASN A 13 -10.92 -4.70 0.87
C ASN A 13 -9.75 -5.42 0.17
N PRO A 14 -8.85 -6.12 0.90
CA PRO A 14 -7.64 -6.70 0.33
C PRO A 14 -7.90 -7.70 -0.80
N GLU A 15 -9.10 -8.31 -0.86
CA GLU A 15 -9.49 -9.21 -1.94
C GLU A 15 -9.57 -8.56 -3.32
N ASN A 16 -9.96 -7.28 -3.38
CA ASN A 16 -10.07 -6.52 -4.62
C ASN A 16 -8.69 -6.03 -5.12
N TYR A 17 -7.70 -6.00 -4.22
CA TYR A 17 -6.38 -5.41 -4.45
C TYR A 17 -5.23 -6.41 -4.28
N ARG A 18 -5.49 -7.72 -4.44
CA ARG A 18 -4.45 -8.77 -4.31
C ARG A 18 -3.25 -8.58 -5.25
N HIS A 19 -3.45 -7.87 -6.35
CA HIS A 19 -2.43 -7.58 -7.36
C HIS A 19 -1.73 -6.23 -7.13
N LEU A 20 -2.05 -5.52 -6.05
CA LEU A 20 -1.50 -4.19 -5.77
C LEU A 20 -0.05 -4.32 -5.30
N LEU A 21 0.87 -3.97 -6.19
CA LEU A 21 2.31 -3.95 -5.90
C LEU A 21 2.71 -2.57 -5.36
N VAL A 22 3.46 -2.58 -4.27
CA VAL A 22 4.05 -1.39 -3.64
C VAL A 22 5.56 -1.53 -3.57
N ARG A 23 6.24 -0.40 -3.70
CA ARG A 23 7.69 -0.33 -3.58
C ARG A 23 8.07 -0.10 -2.13
N VAL A 24 8.69 -1.12 -1.53
CA VAL A 24 9.37 -1.03 -0.24
C VAL A 24 10.85 -0.72 -0.51
N THR A 25 11.55 -0.16 0.47
CA THR A 25 12.98 0.13 0.35
C THR A 25 13.75 -1.17 0.06
N GLY A 26 14.18 -1.35 -1.19
CA GLY A 26 14.96 -2.51 -1.63
C GLY A 26 14.20 -3.61 -2.37
N TYR A 27 12.86 -3.62 -2.40
CA TYR A 27 12.08 -4.63 -3.13
C TYR A 27 10.63 -4.19 -3.40
N ASN A 28 9.94 -4.88 -4.32
CA ASN A 28 8.50 -4.74 -4.50
C ASN A 28 7.78 -5.87 -3.77
N ALA A 29 6.65 -5.56 -3.15
CA ALA A 29 5.81 -6.53 -2.45
C ALA A 29 4.33 -6.26 -2.74
N TYR A 30 3.49 -7.28 -2.58
CA TYR A 30 2.05 -7.06 -2.62
C TYR A 30 1.60 -6.35 -1.34
N PHE A 31 0.88 -5.25 -1.50
CA PHE A 31 0.40 -4.45 -0.38
C PHE A 31 -0.49 -5.27 0.56
N THR A 32 -1.32 -6.14 0.00
CA THR A 32 -2.23 -6.99 0.78
C THR A 32 -1.53 -8.18 1.43
N SER A 33 -0.26 -8.46 1.09
CA SER A 33 0.52 -9.56 1.69
C SER A 33 1.44 -9.11 2.82
N ILE A 34 1.55 -7.80 3.07
CA ILE A 34 2.38 -7.23 4.15
C ILE A 34 1.51 -6.90 5.38
N GLY A 35 2.15 -6.75 6.54
CA GLY A 35 1.47 -6.41 7.79
C GLY A 35 0.89 -4.99 7.80
N LYS A 36 -0.14 -4.78 8.63
CA LYS A 36 -0.86 -3.49 8.74
C LYS A 36 0.06 -2.30 9.05
N GLU A 37 1.04 -2.47 9.93
CA GLU A 37 2.01 -1.41 10.25
C GLU A 37 2.79 -0.95 9.02
N LEU A 38 3.24 -1.90 8.18
CA LEU A 38 3.96 -1.58 6.96
C LEU A 38 3.04 -0.95 5.90
N GLN A 39 1.79 -1.40 5.82
CA GLN A 39 0.78 -0.77 4.97
C GLN A 39 0.55 0.70 5.37
N ASP A 40 0.40 0.97 6.67
CA ASP A 40 0.20 2.32 7.22
C ASP A 40 1.41 3.21 6.93
N GLU A 41 2.65 2.70 7.08
CA GLU A 41 3.85 3.45 6.69
C GLU A 41 3.86 3.83 5.21
N ILE A 42 3.50 2.88 4.32
CA ILE A 42 3.49 3.13 2.87
C ILE A 42 2.44 4.18 2.52
N ILE A 43 1.24 4.11 3.12
CA ILE A 43 0.19 5.11 2.96
C ILE A 43 0.68 6.49 3.41
N ALA A 44 1.33 6.57 4.58
CA ALA A 44 1.83 7.83 5.12
C ALA A 44 2.91 8.45 4.22
N ARG A 45 3.83 7.63 3.69
CA ARG A 45 4.88 8.06 2.76
C ARG A 45 4.31 8.55 1.44
N GLU A 46 3.38 7.83 0.84
CA GLU A 46 2.77 8.23 -0.43
C GLU A 46 1.87 9.47 -0.25
N SER A 47 1.22 9.62 0.91
CA SER A 47 0.46 10.84 1.25
C SER A 47 1.34 12.08 1.44
N HIS A 48 2.61 11.92 1.80
CA HIS A 48 3.58 13.03 1.96
C HIS A 48 4.32 13.39 0.67
N ARG A 49 4.18 12.58 -0.40
CA ARG A 49 4.81 12.83 -1.69
C ARG A 49 4.02 13.79 -2.60
N MET A 50 2.88 14.29 -2.12
CA MET A 50 2.06 15.31 -2.79
C MET A 50 2.52 16.72 -2.44
#